data_AF-A0A376ZL74-F1
#
_entry.id   AF-A0A376ZL74-F1
#
_cell.length_a   1.000
_cell.length_b   1.000
_cell.length_c   1.000
_cell.angle_alpha   90.00
_cell.angle_beta   90.00
_cell.angle_gamma   90.00
#
_symmetry.space_group_name_H-M   'P 1'
#
loop_
_entity.id
_entity.type
_entity.pdbx_description
1 polymer ?
#
loop_
_entity_poly.entity_id
_entity_poly.type
_entity_poly.pdbx_seq_one_letter_code
_entity_poly.pdbx_strand_id
1 'polypeptide(L)' 'MLLEQGWLVGARRVPSPHYDCRPDDETPTLLVVHNISLPPGEFWRSVDRRIIHWNY' A
#
# COMPACT_ATOMS: atom_id res chain seq x y z
N MET A 1 1.62 10.62 -12.24
CA MET A 1 2.00 9.70 -11.15
C MET A 1 3.26 8.98 -11.61
N LEU A 2 4.35 9.03 -10.85
CA LEU A 2 5.64 8.46 -11.25
C LEU A 2 5.95 7.23 -10.36
N LEU A 3 6.47 6.17 -10.97
CA LEU A 3 6.91 4.95 -10.28
C LEU A 3 8.42 4.79 -10.44
N GLU A 4 9.11 4.52 -9.34
CA GLU A 4 10.55 4.23 -9.32
C GLU A 4 10.78 2.91 -8.57
N GLN A 5 11.26 1.88 -9.29
CA GLN A 5 11.50 0.54 -8.74
C GLN A 5 10.29 -0.04 -7.97
N GLY A 6 9.08 0.14 -8.51
CA GLY A 6 7.83 -0.31 -7.88
C GLY A 6 7.26 0.63 -6.81
N TRP A 7 7.94 1.74 -6.49
CA TRP A 7 7.48 2.71 -5.49
C TRP A 7 6.80 3.92 -6.11
N LEU A 8 5.71 4.37 -5.49
CA LEU A 8 5.08 5.64 -5.82
C LEU A 8 5.94 6.84 -5.38
N VAL A 9 6.32 7.68 -6.34
CA VAL A 9 6.98 8.96 -6.06
C VAL A 9 6.00 9.92 -5.37
N GLY A 10 6.44 10.51 -4.25
CA GLY A 10 5.65 11.41 -3.42
C GLY A 10 4.82 10.74 -2.31
N ALA A 11 4.77 9.40 -2.28
CA ALA A 11 4.21 8.67 -1.14
C ALA A 11 5.24 8.55 0.00
N ARG A 12 4.77 8.63 1.25
CA ARG A 12 5.62 8.34 2.41
C ARG A 12 5.93 6.84 2.46
N ARG A 13 7.22 6.50 2.48
CA ARG A 13 7.67 5.10 2.56
C ARG A 13 7.67 4.63 4.02
N VAL A 14 6.95 3.55 4.29
CA VAL A 14 6.98 2.81 5.56
C VAL A 14 7.15 1.33 5.21
N PRO A 15 8.38 0.83 5.08
CA PRO A 15 8.59 -0.57 4.71
C PRO A 15 8.05 -1.49 5.81
N SER A 16 7.09 -2.34 5.45
CA SER A 16 6.57 -3.39 6.32
C SER A 16 7.49 -4.60 6.27
N PRO A 17 7.75 -5.30 7.38
CA PRO A 17 8.41 -6.61 7.34
C PRO A 17 7.49 -7.71 6.79
N HIS A 18 6.19 -7.46 6.64
CA HIS A 18 5.20 -8.43 6.18
C HIS A 18 4.95 -8.32 4.68
N TYR A 19 5.87 -8.87 3.89
CA TYR A 19 5.71 -9.09 2.45
C TYR A 19 6.53 -10.32 2.01
N ASP A 20 6.22 -10.86 0.84
CA ASP A 20 6.88 -12.01 0.23
C ASP A 20 6.91 -11.89 -1.31
N CYS A 21 7.60 -12.82 -1.97
CA CYS A 21 7.67 -12.87 -3.43
C CYS A 21 6.37 -13.43 -4.02
N ARG A 22 5.93 -12.89 -5.16
CA ARG A 22 4.84 -13.48 -5.93
C ARG A 22 5.29 -14.83 -6.50
N PRO A 23 4.44 -15.87 -6.49
CA PRO A 23 4.72 -17.11 -7.21
C PRO A 23 5.05 -16.83 -8.68
N ASP A 24 6.04 -17.54 -9.21
CA ASP A 24 6.48 -17.45 -10.61
C ASP A 24 6.76 -16.03 -11.13
N ASP A 25 7.10 -15.10 -10.23
CA ASP A 25 7.30 -13.67 -10.52
C ASP A 25 6.09 -13.03 -11.26
N GLU A 26 4.88 -13.48 -10.95
CA GLU A 26 3.66 -13.05 -11.64
C GLU A 26 3.45 -11.52 -11.58
N THR A 27 3.10 -10.93 -12.72
CA THR A 27 2.76 -9.51 -12.79
C THR A 27 1.39 -9.25 -12.15
N PRO A 28 1.24 -8.27 -11.24
CA PRO A 28 -0.06 -7.93 -10.66
C PRO A 28 -1.07 -7.48 -11.73
N THR A 29 -2.24 -8.10 -11.78
CA THR A 29 -3.33 -7.78 -12.73
C THR A 29 -4.64 -7.35 -12.07
N LEU A 30 -4.78 -7.60 -10.77
CA LEU A 30 -5.98 -7.30 -9.99
C LEU A 30 -5.68 -6.20 -8.97
N LEU A 31 -6.58 -5.21 -8.88
CA LEU A 31 -6.58 -4.21 -7.82
C LEU A 31 -7.66 -4.55 -6.78
N VAL A 32 -7.26 -4.72 -5.52
CA VAL A 32 -8.19 -4.90 -4.39
C VAL A 32 -8.20 -3.64 -3.52
N VAL A 33 -9.39 -3.12 -3.24
CA VAL A 33 -9.57 -1.88 -2.47
C VAL A 33 -10.04 -2.21 -1.05
N HIS A 34 -9.28 -1.78 -0.05
CA HIS A 34 -9.59 -1.95 1.37
C HIS A 34 -9.78 -0.61 2.07
N ASN A 35 -10.52 -0.61 3.18
CA ASN A 35 -10.62 0.52 4.07
C ASN A 35 -10.28 0.09 5.50
N ILE A 36 -9.55 0.93 6.24
CA ILE A 36 -9.17 0.67 7.62
C ILE A 36 -9.15 1.97 8.44
N SER A 37 -9.69 1.91 9.65
CA SER A 37 -9.57 2.94 10.69
C SER A 37 -9.25 2.26 12.00
N LEU A 38 -8.29 2.81 12.73
CA LEU A 38 -7.84 2.28 14.02
C LEU A 38 -7.68 3.49 14.98
N PRO A 39 -8.56 3.65 15.98
CA PRO A 39 -9.73 2.82 16.29
C PRO A 39 -10.84 2.90 15.22
N PRO A 40 -11.80 1.94 15.20
CA PRO A 40 -12.83 1.88 14.16
C PRO A 40 -13.70 3.14 14.09
N GLY A 41 -13.95 3.64 12.87
CA GLY A 41 -14.77 4.84 12.63
C GLY A 41 -14.00 6.16 12.75
N GLU A 42 -12.76 6.13 13.24
CA GLU A 42 -11.91 7.32 13.36
C GLU A 42 -10.95 7.42 12.18
N PHE A 43 -11.33 8.22 11.19
CA PHE A 43 -10.48 8.57 10.06
C PHE A 43 -9.68 9.82 10.42
N TRP A 44 -8.41 9.63 10.77
CA TRP A 44 -7.47 10.70 11.05
C TRP A 44 -7.48 11.74 9.91
N ARG A 45 -7.81 13.00 10.21
CA ARG A 45 -7.96 14.10 9.25
C ARG A 45 -6.64 14.79 8.88
N SER A 46 -5.51 14.11 9.01
CA SER A 46 -4.22 14.69 8.64
C SER A 46 -3.90 14.35 7.17
N VAL A 47 -2.96 15.08 6.59
CA VAL A 47 -2.70 15.12 5.14
C VAL A 47 -1.79 13.95 4.68
N ASP A 48 -1.36 13.10 5.60
CA ASP A 48 -0.49 11.92 5.40
C ASP A 48 -1.18 10.74 4.68
N ARG A 49 -1.46 10.86 3.38
CA ARG A 49 -2.02 9.74 2.59
C ARG A 49 -1.14 8.49 2.72
N ARG A 50 -1.51 7.56 3.60
CA ARG A 50 -0.83 6.26 3.80
C ARG A 50 -1.35 5.28 2.77
N ILE A 51 -0.51 4.90 1.82
CA ILE A 51 -0.76 3.71 1.02
C ILE A 51 -0.25 2.53 1.86
N ILE A 52 -1.18 1.73 2.39
CA ILE A 52 -0.85 0.45 3.00
C ILE A 52 -0.85 -0.57 1.84
N HIS A 53 0.31 -1.16 1.57
CA HIS A 53 0.41 -2.26 0.62
C HIS A 53 -0.12 -3.52 1.33
N TRP A 54 -1.20 -4.10 0.80
CA TRP A 54 -1.75 -5.38 1.23
C TRP A 54 -1.43 -6.41 0.13
N ASN A 55 -0.93 -7.58 0.53
CA ASN A 55 -0.71 -8.69 -0.38
C ASN A 55 -2.06 -9.35 -0.70
N TYR A 56 -2.47 -9.26 -1.96
CA TYR A 56 -3.31 -10.22 -2.66
C TYR A 56 -2.58 -10.66 -3.93
#